data_AF-A0A329E038-F1
#
_entry.id   AF-A0A329E038-F1
#
_cell.length_a   1.000
_cell.length_b   1.000
_cell.length_c   1.000
_cell.angle_alpha   90.00
_cell.angle_beta   90.00
_cell.angle_gamma   90.00
#
_symmetry.space_group_name_H-M   'P 1'
#
loop_
_entity.id
_entity.type
_entity.pdbx_description
1 polymer ?
#
loop_
_entity_poly.entity_id
_entity_poly.type
_entity_poly.pdbx_seq_one_letter_code
_entity_poly.pdbx_strand_id
1 'polypeptide(L)' 'MEFAERYAKKTNAKGIELETAVDNKVAQSLYEDLGYIENTRYKTYFKKMA' A
#
# COMPACT_ATOMS: atom_id res chain seq x y z
N MET A 1 -1.39 -11.38 3.94
CA MET A 1 -2.42 -10.45 3.42
C MET A 1 -3.76 -11.11 3.12
N GLU A 2 -3.85 -12.44 3.10
CA GLU A 2 -5.09 -13.15 2.72
C GLU A 2 -6.36 -12.74 3.49
N PHE A 3 -6.26 -12.41 4.78
CA PHE A 3 -7.44 -11.94 5.53
C PHE A 3 -8.00 -10.62 4.99
N ALA A 4 -7.12 -9.66 4.68
CA ALA A 4 -7.52 -8.36 4.16
C ALA A 4 -8.19 -8.51 2.78
N GLU A 5 -7.64 -9.37 1.92
CA GLU A 5 -8.23 -9.69 0.61
C GLU A 5 -9.61 -10.35 0.73
N ARG A 6 -9.75 -11.32 1.64
CA ARG A 6 -11.05 -11.95 1.91
C ARG A 6 -12.07 -10.94 2.41
N TYR A 7 -11.66 -10.04 3.30
CA TYR A 7 -12.53 -8.99 3.82
C TYR A 7 -12.93 -8.00 2.73
N ALA A 8 -11.98 -7.54 1.91
CA ALA A 8 -12.23 -6.67 0.77
C ALA A 8 -13.23 -7.27 -0.23
N LYS A 9 -13.08 -8.56 -0.55
CA LYS A 9 -14.06 -9.29 -1.38
C LYS A 9 -15.43 -9.34 -0.72
N LYS A 10 -15.50 -9.63 0.60
CA LYS A 10 -16.76 -9.69 1.35
C LYS A 10 -17.50 -8.35 1.38
N THR A 11 -16.78 -7.24 1.43
CA THR A 11 -17.36 -5.88 1.49
C THR A 11 -17.52 -5.23 0.11
N ASN A 12 -17.25 -5.96 -0.97
CA ASN A 12 -17.28 -5.45 -2.34
C ASN A 12 -16.37 -4.22 -2.56
N ALA A 13 -15.21 -4.21 -1.88
CA ALA A 13 -14.19 -3.19 -2.06
C ALA A 13 -13.53 -3.34 -3.44
N LYS A 14 -13.10 -2.21 -4.02
CA LYS A 14 -12.46 -2.17 -5.35
C LYS A 14 -10.98 -2.53 -5.32
N GLY A 15 -10.36 -2.57 -4.15
CA GLY A 15 -8.94 -2.83 -3.97
C GLY A 15 -8.51 -2.61 -2.53
N ILE A 16 -7.23 -2.85 -2.26
CA ILE A 16 -6.57 -2.61 -0.98
C ILE A 16 -5.40 -1.67 -1.26
N GLU A 17 -5.25 -0.65 -0.42
CA GLU A 17 -4.15 0.30 -0.48
C GLU A 17 -3.35 0.24 0.82
N LEU A 18 -2.05 0.44 0.70
CA LEU A 18 -1.09 0.39 1.80
C LEU A 18 0.09 1.29 1.49
N GLU A 19 0.82 1.69 2.53
CA GLU A 19 1.98 2.58 2.43
C GLU A 19 3.11 2.04 3.30
N THR A 20 4.35 2.31 2.90
CA THR A 20 5.55 2.02 3.69
C THR A 20 6.58 3.13 3.49
N ALA A 21 7.62 3.16 4.32
CA ALA A 21 8.69 4.13 4.19
C ALA A 21 9.43 3.96 2.85
N VAL A 22 9.89 5.07 2.28
CA VAL A 22 10.55 5.11 0.95
C VAL A 22 11.85 4.30 0.94
N ASP A 23 12.50 4.15 2.08
CA ASP A 23 13.74 3.38 2.30
C ASP A 23 13.50 1.93 2.76
N ASN A 24 12.26 1.54 3.10
CA ASN A 24 11.92 0.17 3.48
C ASN A 24 11.78 -0.74 2.24
N LYS A 25 12.92 -1.04 1.60
CA LYS A 25 12.98 -1.83 0.36
C LYS A 25 12.49 -3.26 0.51
N VAL A 26 12.62 -3.85 1.71
CA VAL A 26 12.09 -5.19 2.01
C VAL A 26 10.57 -5.20 1.91
N ALA A 27 9.89 -4.21 2.49
CA ALA A 27 8.44 -4.12 2.40
C ALA A 27 7.95 -3.82 0.97
N GLN A 28 8.63 -2.92 0.24
CA GLN A 28 8.29 -2.61 -1.16
C GLN A 28 8.33 -3.86 -2.04
N SER A 29 9.43 -4.63 -1.98
CA SER A 29 9.56 -5.89 -2.73
C SER A 29 8.48 -6.90 -2.34
N LEU A 30 8.17 -7.05 -1.04
CA LEU A 30 7.11 -7.94 -0.60
C LEU A 30 5.74 -7.56 -1.19
N TYR A 31 5.42 -6.26 -1.27
CA TYR A 31 4.14 -5.82 -1.83
C TYR A 31 4.07 -6.04 -3.33
N GLU A 32 5.16 -5.77 -4.05
CA GLU A 32 5.28 -6.05 -5.49
C GLU A 32 5.10 -7.55 -5.77
N ASP A 33 5.74 -8.42 -4.98
CA ASP A 33 5.60 -9.89 -5.09
C ASP A 33 4.16 -10.36 -4.81
N LEU A 34 3.44 -9.63 -3.96
CA LEU A 34 2.02 -9.87 -3.67
C LEU A 34 1.07 -9.23 -4.72
N GLY A 35 1.60 -8.60 -5.76
CA GLY A 35 0.83 -8.03 -6.87
C GLY A 35 0.31 -6.61 -6.65
N TYR A 36 0.78 -5.91 -5.62
CA TYR A 36 0.52 -4.48 -5.47
C TYR A 36 1.35 -3.69 -6.48
N ILE A 37 0.82 -2.54 -6.90
CA ILE A 37 1.50 -1.62 -7.81
C ILE A 37 1.68 -0.27 -7.12
N GLU A 38 2.78 0.43 -7.43
CA GLU A 38 3.02 1.77 -6.89
C GLU A 38 1.90 2.74 -7.30
N ASN A 39 1.36 3.47 -6.32
CA ASN A 39 0.35 4.48 -6.59
C ASN A 39 1.01 5.80 -7.00
N THR A 40 0.82 6.20 -8.27
CA THR A 40 1.33 7.46 -8.84
C THR A 40 0.28 8.57 -8.93
N ARG A 41 -0.95 8.32 -8.45
CA ARG A 41 -2.11 9.20 -8.62
C ARG A 41 -2.12 10.38 -7.64
N TYR A 42 -1.54 10.23 -6.46
CA TYR A 42 -1.61 11.21 -5.39
C TYR A 42 -0.24 11.86 -5.11
N LYS A 43 -0.27 13.04 -4.49
CA LYS A 43 0.94 13.75 -4.03
C LYS A 43 0.87 13.87 -2.51
N THR A 44 1.92 13.41 -1.85
CA THR A 44 2.05 13.46 -0.38
C THR A 44 3.03 14.57 0.01
N TYR A 45 2.70 15.36 1.02
CA TYR A 45 3.52 16.46 1.51
C TYR A 45 3.78 16.30 3.00
N PHE A 46 5.03 16.47 3.43
CA PHE A 46 5.42 16.48 4.83
C PHE A 46 6.08 17.81 5.17
N LYS A 47 5.57 18.51 6.20
CA LYS A 47 6.17 19.75 6.70
C LYS A 47 6.80 19.48 8.06
N LYS A 48 8.13 19.34 8.08
CA LYS A 48 8.89 19.23 9.33
C LYS A 48 8.83 20.56 10.09
N MET A 49 8.46 20.53 11.36
CA MET A 49 8.67 21.65 12.28
C MET A 49 10.05 21.50 12.93
N ALA A 50 10.69 22.62 13.22
CA ALA A 50 11.95 22.67 13.97
C ALA A 50 11.72 22.30 15.45
#